data_AF-A0A7C3JX20-F1
#
_entry.id   AF-A0A7C3JX20-F1
#
_cell.length_a   1.000
_cell.length_b   1.000
_cell.length_c   1.000
_cell.angle_alpha   90.00
_cell.angle_beta   90.00
_cell.angle_gamma   90.00
#
_symmetry.space_group_name_H-M   'P 1'
#
loop_
_entity.id
_entity.type
_entity.pdbx_description
1 polymer ?
#
loop_
_entity_poly.entity_id
_entity_poly.type
_entity_poly.pdbx_seq_one_letter_code
_entity_poly.pdbx_strand_id
1 'polypeptide(L)' 'NPTPETFMEQRTAMLGGEVLLPLNPPPGCRLEPRCPLRVDRCKFSEPLPEEKRSGHWAACHEV' A
#
# COMPACT_ATOMS: atom_id res chain seq x y z
N ASN A 1 13.72 9.67 22.22
CA ASN A 1 14.08 8.29 21.86
C ASN A 1 12.86 7.42 22.14
N PRO A 2 12.27 6.72 21.17
CA PRO A 2 11.08 5.91 21.42
C PRO A 2 11.39 4.76 22.39
N THR A 3 10.50 4.52 23.37
CA THR A 3 10.57 3.43 24.35
C THR A 3 9.78 2.21 23.87
N PRO A 4 10.04 1.01 24.41
CA PRO A 4 9.29 -0.21 24.10
C PRO A 4 7.77 -0.05 24.26
N GLU A 5 7.30 0.76 25.20
CA GLU A 5 5.86 1.01 25.39
C GLU A 5 5.27 1.79 24.19
N THR A 6 5.97 2.83 23.70
CA THR A 6 5.53 3.59 22.52
C THR A 6 5.42 2.76 21.25
N PHE A 7 6.25 1.72 21.08
CA PHE A 7 6.14 0.82 19.91
C PHE A 7 4.87 -0.05 19.95
N MET A 8 4.39 -0.40 21.15
CA MET A 8 3.20 -1.24 21.34
C MET A 8 1.90 -0.48 21.10
N GLU A 9 1.88 0.84 21.32
CA GLU A 9 0.72 1.71 21.03
C GLU A 9 0.59 2.04 19.54
N GLN A 10 1.70 2.05 18.79
CA GLN A 10 1.71 2.27 17.33
C GLN A 10 1.37 1.01 16.54
N ARG A 11 0.23 0.37 16.84
CA ARG A 11 -0.30 -0.72 16.03
C ARG A 11 -0.91 -0.16 14.74
N THR A 12 -0.06 0.18 13.77
CA THR A 12 -0.49 0.31 12.39
C THR A 12 -1.18 -0.99 12.00
N ALA A 13 -2.34 -0.92 11.34
CA ALA A 13 -3.03 -2.11 10.85
C ALA A 13 -2.04 -2.95 10.04
N MET A 14 -1.68 -4.12 10.56
CA MET A 14 -0.78 -5.03 9.85
C MET A 14 -1.41 -5.36 8.52
N LEU A 15 -0.72 -5.05 7.41
CA LEU A 15 -1.15 -5.48 6.09
C LEU A 15 -1.12 -7.01 6.09
N GLY A 16 -2.29 -7.65 6.13
CA GLY A 16 -2.40 -9.10 6.00
C GLY A 16 -1.95 -9.58 4.62
N GLY A 17 -1.64 -10.87 4.50
CA GLY A 17 -1.30 -11.53 3.22
C GLY A 17 0.17 -11.96 3.10
N GLU A 18 0.41 -12.95 2.25
CA GLU A 18 1.75 -13.46 1.96
C GLU A 18 2.53 -12.48 1.07
N VAL A 19 3.86 -12.43 1.23
CA VAL A 19 4.72 -11.75 0.26
C VAL A 19 4.78 -12.64 -0.96
N LEU A 20 4.08 -12.25 -2.02
CA LEU A 20 4.18 -12.96 -3.30
C LEU A 20 5.63 -12.86 -3.78
N LEU A 21 6.18 -13.97 -4.26
CA LEU A 21 7.47 -13.96 -4.94
C LEU A 21 7.39 -12.93 -6.09
N PRO A 22 8.42 -12.09 -6.29
CA PRO A 22 8.40 -10.97 -7.25
C PRO A 22 8.33 -11.42 -8.73
N LEU A 23 8.08 -12.71 -8.98
CA LEU A 23 8.34 -13.35 -10.25
C LEU A 23 7.32 -13.03 -11.34
N ASN A 24 6.11 -12.56 -11.00
CA ASN A 24 5.14 -12.04 -11.96
C ASN A 24 4.05 -11.26 -11.19
N PRO A 25 4.16 -9.92 -11.06
CA PRO A 25 3.08 -9.16 -10.45
C PRO A 25 1.81 -9.28 -11.31
N PRO A 26 0.63 -9.42 -10.69
CA PRO A 26 -0.63 -9.36 -11.42
C PRO A 26 -0.74 -8.03 -12.18
N PRO A 27 -1.43 -8.00 -13.32
CA PRO A 27 -1.70 -6.73 -14.01
C PRO A 27 -2.47 -5.79 -13.07
N GLY A 28 -2.09 -4.52 -13.04
CA GLY A 28 -2.71 -3.51 -12.19
C GLY A 28 -1.90 -3.11 -10.94
N CYS A 29 -2.57 -2.70 -9.88
CA CYS A 29 -1.96 -2.24 -8.64
C CYS A 29 -1.36 -3.42 -7.85
N ARG A 30 -0.05 -3.38 -7.59
CA ARG A 30 0.65 -4.42 -6.80
C ARG A 30 0.12 -4.61 -5.38
N LEU A 31 -0.54 -3.59 -4.82
CA LEU A 31 -1.13 -3.66 -3.48
C LEU A 31 -2.55 -4.26 -3.48
N GLU A 32 -3.19 -4.46 -4.64
CA GLU A 32 -4.55 -5.01 -4.75
C GLU A 32 -4.85 -6.19 -3.78
N PRO A 33 -4.01 -7.23 -3.65
CA PRO A 33 -4.33 -8.38 -2.81
C PRO A 33 -4.21 -8.09 -1.30
N ARG A 34 -3.61 -6.97 -0.91
CA ARG A 34 -3.31 -6.61 0.48
C ARG A 34 -3.83 -5.22 0.88
N CYS A 35 -4.42 -4.48 -0.04
CA CYS A 35 -4.86 -3.11 0.15
C CYS A 35 -6.23 -3.07 0.86
N PRO A 36 -6.37 -2.40 2.02
CA PRO A 36 -7.67 -2.22 2.66
C PRO A 36 -8.60 -1.27 1.89
N LEU A 37 -8.06 -0.45 0.98
CA LEU A 37 -8.79 0.53 0.17
C LEU A 37 -9.00 0.04 -1.28
N ARG A 38 -8.97 -1.28 -1.53
CA ARG A 38 -9.07 -1.82 -2.89
C ARG A 38 -10.37 -1.35 -3.57
N VAL A 39 -10.21 -0.84 -4.79
CA VAL A 39 -11.30 -0.53 -5.73
C VAL A 39 -11.15 -1.30 -7.03
N ASP A 40 -12.20 -1.36 -7.86
CA ASP A 40 -12.21 -2.17 -9.09
C ASP A 40 -11.09 -1.80 -10.07
N ARG A 41 -10.76 -0.51 -10.20
CA ARG A 41 -9.66 -0.02 -11.06
C ARG A 41 -8.29 -0.59 -10.68
N CYS A 42 -8.07 -0.96 -9.40
CA CYS A 42 -6.81 -1.55 -8.94
C CYS A 42 -6.48 -2.88 -9.63
N LYS A 43 -7.49 -3.61 -10.13
CA LYS A 43 -7.30 -4.91 -10.78
C LYS A 43 -6.83 -4.80 -12.24
N PHE A 44 -7.05 -3.65 -12.88
CA PHE A 44 -6.89 -3.52 -14.33
C PHE A 44 -5.90 -2.44 -14.74
N SER A 45 -5.61 -1.47 -13.87
CA SER A 45 -4.75 -0.33 -14.16
C SER A 45 -3.66 -0.18 -13.10
N GLU A 46 -2.44 0.11 -13.53
CA GLU A 46 -1.38 0.54 -12.61
C GLU A 46 -1.55 2.04 -12.33
N PRO A 47 -1.60 2.46 -11.05
CA PRO A 47 -1.69 3.87 -10.72
C PRO A 47 -0.42 4.62 -11.14
N LEU A 48 -0.61 5.81 -11.71
CA LEU A 48 0.50 6.73 -11.94
C LEU A 48 0.90 7.42 -10.63
N PRO A 49 2.20 7.70 -10.42
CA PRO A 49 2.65 8.48 -9.27
C PRO A 49 2.14 9.92 -9.36
N GLU A 50 1.54 10.39 -8.28
CA GLU A 50 1.00 11.73 -8.12
C GLU A 50 1.48 12.33 -6.80
N GLU A 51 1.73 13.64 -6.79
CA GLU A 51 2.11 14.36 -5.59
C GLU A 51 0.87 14.61 -4.70
N LYS A 52 0.80 13.95 -3.55
CA LYS A 52 -0.34 14.06 -2.61
C LYS A 52 -0.14 15.14 -1.57
N ARG A 53 1.12 15.49 -1.32
CA ARG A 53 1.56 16.61 -0.50
C ARG A 53 2.93 17.03 -0.99
N SER A 54 3.33 18.28 -0.76
CA SER A 54 4.68 18.77 -1.11
C SER A 54 5.77 17.76 -0.74
N GLY A 55 6.50 17.25 -1.73
CA GLY A 55 7.57 16.27 -1.59
C GLY A 55 7.12 14.83 -1.28
N HIS A 56 5.82 14.54 -1.29
CA HIS A 56 5.25 13.22 -0.99
C HIS A 56 4.47 12.71 -2.20
N TRP A 57 4.98 11.64 -2.80
CA TRP A 57 4.45 11.06 -4.00
C TRP A 57 3.85 9.68 -3.70
N ALA A 58 2.68 9.41 -4.26
CA ALA A 58 2.03 8.12 -4.14
C ALA A 58 1.43 7.71 -5.49
N ALA A 59 1.57 6.43 -5.82
CA ALA A 59 0.85 5.80 -6.92
C ALA A 59 -0.36 5.06 -6.33
N CYS A 60 -1.46 5.80 -6.13
CA CYS A 60 -2.71 5.24 -5.63
C CYS A 60 -3.91 5.74 -6.43
N HIS A 61 -4.94 4.91 -6.54
CA HIS A 61 -6.15 5.22 -7.28
C HIS A 61 -7.17 6.07 -6.52
N GLU A 62 -7.17 5.97 -5.18
CA GLU A 62 -8.12 6.65 -4.28
C GLU A 62 -7.41 7.66 -3.33
N VAL A 63 -6.12 7.84 -3.59
CA VAL A 63 -5.08 8.60 -2.85
C VAL A 63 -5.09 10.10 -2.98
#